data_AF-A0A564Y7F4-F1
#
_entry.id   AF-A0A564Y7F4-F1
#
_cell.length_a   1.000
_cell.length_b   1.000
_cell.length_c   1.000
_cell.angle_alpha   90.00
_cell.angle_beta   90.00
_cell.angle_gamma   90.00
#
_symmetry.space_group_name_H-M   'P 1'
#
loop_
_entity.id
_entity.type
_entity.pdbx_description
1 polymer ?
#
loop_
_entity_poly.entity_id
_entity_poly.type
_entity_poly.pdbx_seq_one_letter_code
_entity_poly.pdbx_strand_id
1 'polypeptide(L)'
;MRNSYQRSNTSKYRDKIDKLIATPQGSGGCGIPVVTLVFGGGFDVIENVAERASHRMPVIICESTGGAAEIIQQVCQHKTMKKDRDLSATQITEMKELLKQLLESSQESPDPDWTVERGIELLQTIMENERFLSYFALGVEARVGCLDRAILEALIKCSTMNPVDQCTTALKFGCIDVIKQQVIRD
;
A
#
# COMPACT_ATOMS: atom_id res chain seq x y z
N MET A 1 18.24 9.82 14.92
CA MET A 1 17.53 8.76 15.67
C MET A 1 16.44 8.19 14.77
N ARG A 2 16.76 7.14 14.01
CA ARG A 2 15.71 6.29 13.40
C ARG A 2 15.26 5.31 14.50
N ASN A 3 13.96 5.12 14.56
CA ASN A 3 13.22 4.62 15.70
C ASN A 3 13.52 3.13 15.94
N SER A 4 13.83 2.73 17.17
CA SER A 4 14.06 1.33 17.60
C SER A 4 12.82 0.42 17.52
N TYR A 5 11.79 0.83 16.77
CA TYR A 5 10.54 0.11 16.54
C TYR A 5 10.77 -1.24 15.85
N GLN A 6 11.79 -1.34 14.99
CA GLN A 6 12.10 -2.55 14.21
C GLN A 6 12.50 -3.75 15.07
N ARG A 7 13.01 -3.54 16.29
CA ARG A 7 13.36 -4.64 17.23
C ARG A 7 12.20 -5.14 18.09
N SER A 8 11.10 -4.39 18.13
CA SER A 8 9.95 -4.74 18.94
C SER A 8 8.95 -5.52 18.09
N ASN A 9 8.35 -6.59 18.63
CA ASN A 9 7.21 -7.28 17.99
C ASN A 9 5.96 -6.36 17.82
N THR A 10 6.09 -5.05 18.06
CA THR A 10 5.04 -4.04 17.99
C THR A 10 4.40 -3.95 16.61
N SER A 11 5.17 -4.11 15.53
CA SER A 11 4.61 -4.17 14.16
C SER A 11 3.60 -5.32 14.03
N LYS A 12 4.00 -6.53 14.46
CA LYS A 12 3.13 -7.73 14.45
C LYS A 12 1.85 -7.52 15.26
N TYR A 13 1.94 -6.87 16.42
CA TYR A 13 0.75 -6.53 17.22
C TYR A 13 -0.13 -5.48 16.54
N ARG A 14 0.49 -4.45 15.95
CA ARG A 14 -0.22 -3.41 15.19
C ARG A 14 -0.99 -4.03 14.02
N ASP A 15 -0.35 -4.92 13.26
CA ASP A 15 -0.98 -5.64 12.15
C ASP A 15 -2.15 -6.50 12.61
N LYS A 16 -2.00 -7.22 13.73
CA LYS A 16 -3.10 -8.01 14.31
C LYS A 16 -4.28 -7.14 14.72
N ILE A 17 -4.02 -5.99 15.34
CA ILE A 17 -5.06 -5.02 15.73
C ILE A 17 -5.75 -4.46 14.49
N ASP A 18 -4.99 -4.02 13.48
CA ASP A 18 -5.54 -3.48 12.24
C ASP A 18 -6.43 -4.48 11.52
N LYS A 19 -6.03 -5.75 11.46
CA LYS A 19 -6.86 -6.83 10.90
C LYS A 19 -8.16 -7.02 11.66
N LEU A 20 -8.14 -6.97 13.00
CA LEU A 20 -9.35 -7.09 13.82
C LEU A 20 -10.30 -5.91 13.61
N ILE A 21 -9.78 -4.69 13.49
CA ILE A 21 -10.56 -3.48 13.21
C ILE A 21 -11.22 -3.58 11.82
N ALA A 22 -10.46 -3.99 10.81
CA ALA A 22 -10.94 -4.12 9.43
C ALA A 22 -11.93 -5.27 9.22
N THR A 23 -11.83 -6.34 10.02
CA THR A 23 -12.70 -7.52 9.89
C THR A 23 -14.17 -7.12 10.14
N PRO A 24 -15.14 -7.55 9.31
CA PRO A 24 -16.56 -7.24 9.51
C PRO A 24 -17.09 -7.65 10.88
N GLN A 25 -18.08 -6.91 11.40
CA GLN A 25 -18.70 -7.22 12.70
C GLN A 25 -19.30 -8.63 12.75
N GLY A 26 -19.93 -9.08 11.66
CA GLY A 26 -20.46 -10.44 11.55
C GLY A 26 -19.42 -11.56 11.60
N SER A 27 -18.13 -11.22 11.42
CA SER A 27 -16.99 -12.14 11.47
C SER A 27 -16.12 -11.93 12.72
N GLY A 28 -16.61 -11.19 13.73
CA GLY A 28 -15.91 -10.97 15.00
C GLY A 28 -14.94 -9.79 15.03
N GLY A 29 -15.00 -8.87 14.06
CA GLY A 29 -14.21 -7.63 14.06
C GLY A 29 -15.04 -6.36 14.27
N CYS A 30 -14.51 -5.20 13.90
CA CYS A 30 -15.21 -3.92 14.04
C CYS A 30 -15.93 -3.45 12.77
N GLY A 31 -15.55 -3.96 11.59
CA GLY A 31 -16.06 -3.54 10.29
C GLY A 31 -15.68 -2.10 9.94
N ILE A 32 -14.59 -1.59 10.51
CA ILE A 32 -14.12 -0.22 10.32
C ILE A 32 -13.02 -0.26 9.26
N PRO A 33 -13.12 0.51 8.16
CA PRO A 33 -12.09 0.53 7.14
C PRO A 33 -10.76 1.05 7.70
N VAL A 34 -9.68 0.36 7.35
CA VAL A 34 -8.30 0.73 7.73
C VAL A 34 -7.50 0.98 6.46
N VAL A 35 -6.81 2.12 6.40
CA VAL A 35 -5.95 2.52 5.29
C VAL A 35 -4.51 2.68 5.77
N THR A 36 -3.54 2.28 4.95
CA THR A 36 -2.11 2.45 5.23
C THR A 36 -1.53 3.52 4.32
N LEU A 37 -0.89 4.55 4.88
CA LEU A 37 -0.15 5.56 4.12
C LEU A 37 1.35 5.26 4.22
N VAL A 38 2.04 5.17 3.09
CA VAL A 38 3.45 4.80 3.01
C VAL A 38 4.27 5.99 2.55
N PHE A 39 5.29 6.36 3.33
CA PHE A 39 6.19 7.47 3.07
C PHE A 39 7.64 7.00 3.22
N GLY A 40 8.31 6.73 2.11
CA GLY A 40 9.64 6.13 2.10
C GLY A 40 9.65 4.73 2.70
N GLY A 41 10.71 4.39 3.44
CA GLY A 41 10.79 3.16 4.22
C GLY A 41 11.98 2.27 3.90
N GLY A 42 12.25 1.31 4.79
CA GLY A 42 13.20 0.23 4.60
C GLY A 42 12.52 -1.05 4.10
N PHE A 43 13.22 -2.17 4.17
CA PHE A 43 12.70 -3.46 3.69
C PHE A 43 11.40 -3.90 4.41
N ASP A 44 11.28 -3.57 5.70
CA ASP A 44 10.09 -3.80 6.54
C ASP A 44 8.81 -3.20 5.95
N VAL A 45 8.92 -2.08 5.24
CA VAL A 45 7.78 -1.44 4.57
C VAL A 45 7.33 -2.28 3.37
N ILE A 46 8.24 -2.93 2.64
CA ILE A 46 7.88 -3.82 1.54
C ILE A 46 7.10 -5.03 2.08
N GLU A 47 7.55 -5.61 3.19
CA GLU A 47 6.82 -6.69 3.87
C GLU A 47 5.43 -6.25 4.32
N ASN A 48 5.34 -5.10 4.99
CA ASN A 48 4.06 -4.59 5.47
C ASN A 48 3.09 -4.32 4.31
N VAL A 49 3.55 -3.69 3.22
CA VAL A 49 2.69 -3.40 2.06
C VAL A 49 2.20 -4.69 1.39
N ALA A 50 3.06 -5.70 1.23
CA ALA A 50 2.66 -7.00 0.68
C ALA A 50 1.60 -7.68 1.58
N GLU A 51 1.79 -7.65 2.89
CA GLU A 51 0.83 -8.20 3.85
C GLU A 51 -0.51 -7.44 3.80
N ARG A 52 -0.50 -6.10 3.83
CA ARG A 52 -1.73 -5.30 3.79
C ARG A 52 -2.51 -5.50 2.50
N ALA A 53 -1.82 -5.47 1.36
CA ALA A 53 -2.45 -5.65 0.05
C ALA A 53 -3.06 -7.05 -0.12
N SER A 54 -2.39 -8.10 0.34
CA SER A 54 -2.92 -9.48 0.30
C SER A 54 -4.17 -9.67 1.19
N HIS A 55 -4.29 -8.90 2.27
CA HIS A 55 -5.50 -8.86 3.11
C HIS A 55 -6.57 -7.88 2.59
N ARG A 56 -6.44 -7.38 1.35
CA ARG A 56 -7.38 -6.46 0.70
C ARG A 56 -7.53 -5.12 1.43
N MET A 57 -6.51 -4.73 2.19
CA MET A 57 -6.51 -3.45 2.91
C MET A 57 -5.94 -2.36 1.99
N PRO A 58 -6.62 -1.21 1.85
CA PRO A 58 -6.13 -0.10 1.04
C PRO A 58 -4.76 0.40 1.51
N VAL A 59 -3.84 0.55 0.56
CA VAL A 59 -2.51 1.12 0.76
C VAL A 59 -2.35 2.32 -0.17
N ILE A 60 -1.86 3.43 0.35
CA ILE A 60 -1.55 4.63 -0.41
C ILE A 60 -0.04 4.83 -0.37
N ILE A 61 0.59 4.77 -1.53
CA ILE A 61 2.02 5.03 -1.70
C ILE A 61 2.19 6.52 -2.00
N CYS A 62 2.88 7.24 -1.11
CA CYS A 62 3.26 8.62 -1.37
C CYS A 62 4.45 8.65 -2.33
N GLU A 63 4.25 9.26 -3.49
CA GLU A 63 5.23 9.27 -4.57
C GLU A 63 6.45 10.13 -4.22
N SER A 64 7.59 9.81 -4.83
CA SER A 64 8.84 10.57 -4.71
C SER A 64 9.38 10.69 -3.28
N THR A 65 9.03 9.73 -2.41
CA THR A 65 9.49 9.70 -1.00
C THR A 65 10.75 8.84 -0.81
N GLY A 66 11.23 8.17 -1.87
CA GLY A 66 12.44 7.34 -1.85
C GLY A 66 12.26 5.98 -1.18
N GLY A 67 13.36 5.25 -0.99
CA GLY A 67 13.39 3.97 -0.26
C GLY A 67 12.41 2.93 -0.80
N ALA A 68 11.72 2.22 0.09
CA ALA A 68 10.75 1.19 -0.27
C ALA A 68 9.56 1.73 -1.10
N ALA A 69 9.04 2.91 -0.77
CA ALA A 69 7.91 3.52 -1.47
C ALA A 69 8.22 3.73 -2.97
N GLU A 70 9.42 4.22 -3.27
CA GLU A 70 9.89 4.43 -4.64
C GLU A 70 10.02 3.10 -5.40
N ILE A 71 10.60 2.08 -4.77
CA ILE A 71 10.74 0.74 -5.38
C ILE A 71 9.34 0.17 -5.71
N ILE A 72 8.40 0.25 -4.76
CA ILE A 72 7.03 -0.25 -4.96
C ILE A 72 6.34 0.52 -6.10
N GLN A 73 6.45 1.85 -6.10
CA GLN A 73 5.89 2.70 -7.15
C GLN A 73 6.43 2.31 -8.52
N GLN A 74 7.75 2.20 -8.67
CA GLN A 74 8.38 1.85 -9.93
C GLN A 74 7.84 0.50 -10.41
N VAL A 75 7.85 -0.52 -9.57
CA VAL A 75 7.43 -1.88 -9.96
C VAL A 75 5.99 -1.94 -10.46
N CYS A 76 5.07 -1.23 -9.81
CA CYS A 76 3.66 -1.23 -10.19
C CYS A 76 3.34 -0.32 -11.39
N GLN A 77 3.95 0.87 -11.47
CA GLN A 77 3.75 1.79 -12.61
C GLN A 77 4.18 1.16 -13.95
N HIS A 78 5.19 0.29 -13.95
CA HIS A 78 5.62 -0.44 -15.14
C HIS A 78 4.63 -1.51 -15.62
N LYS A 79 3.76 -2.03 -14.73
CA LYS A 79 2.76 -3.06 -15.07
C LYS A 79 1.58 -2.49 -15.87
N THR A 80 1.27 -1.20 -15.68
CA THR A 80 0.20 -0.51 -16.42
C THR A 80 0.52 -0.37 -17.92
N MET A 81 1.80 -0.47 -18.31
CA MET A 81 2.25 -0.28 -19.71
C MET A 81 2.38 -1.59 -20.52
N LYS A 82 2.34 -2.77 -19.89
CA LYS A 82 2.45 -4.07 -20.59
C LYS A 82 1.37 -5.04 -20.11
N LYS A 83 0.65 -5.65 -21.06
CA LYS A 83 -0.37 -6.69 -20.80
C LYS A 83 0.18 -7.96 -20.14
N ASP A 84 1.50 -8.07 -20.02
CA ASP A 84 2.17 -9.23 -19.43
C ASP A 84 2.32 -9.04 -17.92
N ARG A 85 1.97 -10.08 -17.15
CA ARG A 85 1.94 -9.97 -15.68
C ARG A 85 3.32 -10.14 -15.05
N ASP A 86 4.29 -10.60 -15.82
CA ASP A 86 5.61 -10.98 -15.35
C ASP A 86 6.66 -9.90 -15.65
N LEU A 87 7.60 -9.76 -14.70
CA LEU A 87 8.74 -8.85 -14.83
C LEU A 87 9.73 -9.41 -15.86
N SER A 88 10.21 -8.58 -16.77
CA SER A 88 11.28 -8.98 -17.69
C SER A 88 12.59 -9.24 -16.93
N ALA A 89 13.49 -10.05 -17.50
CA ALA A 89 14.79 -10.32 -16.90
C ALA A 89 15.60 -9.04 -16.58
N THR A 90 15.48 -8.01 -17.43
CA THR A 90 16.09 -6.70 -17.21
C THR A 90 15.48 -5.98 -16.00
N GLN A 91 14.15 -6.01 -15.85
CA GLN A 91 13.45 -5.41 -14.71
C GLN A 91 13.77 -6.10 -13.40
N ILE A 92 13.83 -7.44 -13.41
CA ILE A 92 14.25 -8.21 -12.24
C ILE A 92 15.67 -7.79 -11.83
N THR A 93 16.57 -7.57 -12.78
CA THR A 93 17.95 -7.17 -12.49
C THR A 93 18.02 -5.77 -11.86
N GLU A 94 17.25 -4.82 -12.39
CA GLU A 94 17.14 -3.46 -11.83
C GLU A 94 16.53 -3.47 -10.42
N MET A 95 15.44 -4.22 -10.22
CA MET A 95 14.81 -4.37 -8.90
C MET A 95 15.75 -5.00 -7.88
N LYS A 96 16.54 -6.00 -8.29
CA LYS A 96 17.55 -6.62 -7.40
C LYS A 96 18.58 -5.60 -6.94
N GLU A 97 19.02 -4.72 -7.83
CA GLU A 97 19.98 -3.67 -7.49
C GLU A 97 19.37 -2.64 -6.52
N LEU A 98 18.13 -2.20 -6.77
CA LEU A 98 17.43 -1.29 -5.86
C LEU A 98 17.19 -1.91 -4.47
N LEU A 99 16.80 -3.18 -4.42
CA LEU A 99 16.63 -3.92 -3.17
C LEU A 99 17.94 -4.07 -2.41
N LYS A 100 19.03 -4.34 -3.13
CA LYS A 100 20.37 -4.42 -2.54
C LYS A 100 20.77 -3.08 -1.92
N GLN A 101 20.57 -1.97 -2.64
CA GLN A 101 20.81 -0.62 -2.12
C GLN A 101 19.93 -0.31 -0.91
N LEU A 102 18.67 -0.74 -0.92
CA LEU A 102 17.76 -0.57 0.22
C LEU A 102 18.28 -1.31 1.46
N LEU A 103 18.73 -2.56 1.30
CA LEU A 103 19.32 -3.37 2.39
C LEU A 103 20.62 -2.76 2.91
N GLU A 104 21.52 -2.30 2.03
CA GLU A 104 22.78 -1.65 2.40
C GLU A 104 22.55 -0.29 3.10
N SER A 105 21.47 0.42 2.76
CA SER A 105 21.09 1.67 3.41
C SER A 105 20.55 1.48 4.83
N SER A 106 20.21 0.24 5.21
CA SER A 106 19.78 -0.09 6.56
C SER A 106 20.96 0.01 7.52
N GLN A 107 20.93 1.01 8.42
CA GLN A 107 21.98 1.21 9.42
C GLN A 107 21.89 0.22 10.60
N GLU A 108 20.82 -0.57 10.67
CA GLU A 108 20.62 -1.59 11.71
C GLU A 108 20.85 -2.99 11.14
N SER A 109 21.28 -3.93 12.00
CA SER A 109 21.42 -5.35 11.67
C SER A 109 20.12 -5.86 11.04
N PRO A 110 20.09 -6.13 9.72
CA PRO A 110 18.86 -6.51 9.04
C PRO A 110 18.36 -7.84 9.61
N ASP A 111 17.03 -8.01 9.59
CA ASP A 111 16.44 -9.32 9.86
C ASP A 111 17.11 -10.36 8.93
N PRO A 112 17.54 -11.53 9.43
CA PRO A 112 18.19 -12.54 8.59
C PRO A 112 17.33 -12.98 7.39
N ASP A 113 16.00 -12.82 7.47
CA ASP A 113 15.08 -13.16 6.38
C ASP A 113 15.03 -12.08 5.28
N TRP A 114 15.58 -10.88 5.54
CA TRP A 114 15.63 -9.78 4.57
C TRP A 114 16.72 -9.99 3.54
N THR A 115 16.35 -10.71 2.48
CA THR A 115 17.18 -10.98 1.30
C THR A 115 16.63 -10.30 0.06
N VAL A 116 17.47 -10.13 -0.95
CA VAL A 116 17.04 -9.61 -2.25
C VAL A 116 15.99 -10.51 -2.88
N GLU A 117 16.17 -11.83 -2.79
CA GLU A 117 15.22 -12.84 -3.28
C GLU A 117 13.87 -12.69 -2.60
N ARG A 118 13.86 -12.54 -1.27
CA ARG A 118 12.63 -12.29 -0.51
C ARG A 118 11.96 -10.99 -0.95
N GLY A 119 12.73 -9.94 -1.20
CA GLY A 119 12.22 -8.67 -1.70
C GLY A 119 11.50 -8.83 -3.04
N ILE A 120 12.03 -9.64 -3.96
CA ILE A 120 11.39 -9.93 -5.26
C ILE A 120 10.05 -10.64 -5.07
N GLU A 121 9.98 -11.67 -4.21
CA GLU A 121 8.72 -12.38 -3.91
C GLU A 121 7.64 -11.44 -3.35
N LEU A 122 8.03 -10.54 -2.44
CA LEU A 122 7.14 -9.56 -1.85
C LEU A 122 6.64 -8.56 -2.89
N LEU A 123 7.54 -8.07 -3.76
CA LEU A 123 7.17 -7.15 -4.83
C LEU A 123 6.21 -7.83 -5.84
N GLN A 124 6.43 -9.11 -6.17
CA GLN A 124 5.47 -9.88 -6.98
C GLN A 124 4.10 -9.97 -6.30
N THR A 125 4.07 -10.26 -5.00
CA THR A 125 2.83 -10.29 -4.20
C THR A 125 2.10 -8.95 -4.24
N ILE A 126 2.84 -7.83 -4.13
CA ILE A 126 2.28 -6.48 -4.24
C ILE A 126 1.69 -6.26 -5.63
N MET A 127 2.42 -6.63 -6.68
CA MET A 127 1.97 -6.50 -8.07
C MET A 127 0.72 -7.33 -8.39
N GLU A 128 0.51 -8.47 -7.73
CA GLU A 128 -0.72 -9.26 -7.86
C GLU A 128 -1.91 -8.58 -7.19
N ASN A 129 -1.64 -7.78 -6.16
CA ASN A 129 -2.64 -7.11 -5.33
C ASN A 129 -2.70 -5.59 -5.58
N GLU A 130 -2.16 -5.11 -6.71
CA GLU A 130 -2.04 -3.69 -7.08
C GLU A 130 -3.38 -2.94 -7.04
N ARG A 131 -4.51 -3.63 -7.25
CA ARG A 131 -5.85 -3.05 -7.13
C ARG A 131 -6.13 -2.42 -5.75
N PHE A 132 -5.42 -2.83 -4.70
CA PHE A 132 -5.54 -2.26 -3.37
C PHE A 132 -4.55 -1.13 -3.09
N LEU A 133 -3.67 -0.82 -4.06
CA LEU A 133 -2.73 0.29 -3.99
C LEU A 133 -3.30 1.51 -4.69
N SER A 134 -3.06 2.69 -4.12
CA SER A 134 -3.26 4.00 -4.73
C SER A 134 -1.97 4.81 -4.60
N TYR A 135 -1.76 5.75 -5.51
CA TYR A 135 -0.55 6.59 -5.53
C TYR A 135 -0.93 8.04 -5.28
N PHE A 136 -0.14 8.73 -4.47
CA PHE A 136 -0.39 10.12 -4.11
C PHE A 136 0.87 10.98 -4.28
N ALA A 137 0.82 11.90 -5.24
CA ALA A 137 1.91 12.84 -5.53
C ALA A 137 2.02 13.92 -4.44
N LEU A 138 3.16 13.98 -3.77
CA LEU A 138 3.49 15.05 -2.82
C LEU A 138 4.09 16.25 -3.54
N GLY A 139 3.27 16.95 -4.32
CA GLY A 139 3.66 18.16 -5.05
C GLY A 139 3.11 19.45 -4.45
N VAL A 140 3.63 20.61 -4.89
CA VAL A 140 3.09 21.95 -4.57
C VAL A 140 1.65 22.12 -5.08
N GLU A 141 1.22 21.30 -6.05
CA GLU A 141 -0.15 21.22 -6.57
C GLU A 141 -1.10 20.34 -5.73
N ALA A 142 -0.62 19.73 -4.64
CA ALA A 142 -1.48 19.08 -3.65
C ALA A 142 -2.28 20.16 -2.92
N ARG A 143 -3.37 20.60 -3.58
CA ARG A 143 -4.33 21.56 -3.02
C ARG A 143 -4.85 21.03 -1.68
N VAL A 144 -5.24 21.95 -0.80
CA VAL A 144 -5.91 21.61 0.47
C VAL A 144 -7.08 20.65 0.19
N GLY A 145 -7.09 19.49 0.84
CA GLY A 145 -8.11 18.44 0.66
C GLY A 145 -7.76 17.33 -0.35
N CYS A 146 -6.63 17.39 -1.05
CA CYS A 146 -6.23 16.33 -1.98
C CYS A 146 -5.88 14.99 -1.29
N LEU A 147 -5.28 15.02 -0.09
CA LEU A 147 -4.96 13.80 0.65
C LEU A 147 -6.22 13.13 1.21
N ASP A 148 -7.13 13.89 1.82
CA ASP A 148 -8.41 13.35 2.33
C ASP A 148 -9.20 12.68 1.21
N ARG A 149 -9.22 13.33 0.05
CA ARG A 149 -9.80 12.76 -1.17
C ARG A 149 -9.09 11.48 -1.60
N ALA A 150 -7.75 11.45 -1.64
CA ALA A 150 -7.00 10.24 -2.00
C ALA A 150 -7.26 9.08 -1.02
N ILE A 151 -7.37 9.39 0.28
CA ILE A 151 -7.76 8.43 1.31
C ILE A 151 -9.14 7.85 1.01
N LEU A 152 -10.12 8.72 0.79
CA LEU A 152 -11.48 8.28 0.51
C LEU A 152 -11.57 7.48 -0.80
N GLU A 153 -10.91 7.92 -1.87
CA GLU A 153 -10.89 7.21 -3.14
C GLU A 153 -10.25 5.82 -2.99
N ALA A 154 -9.18 5.69 -2.18
CA ALA A 154 -8.59 4.39 -1.86
C ALA A 154 -9.55 3.49 -1.07
N LEU A 155 -10.27 4.04 -0.09
CA LEU A 155 -11.30 3.31 0.67
C LEU A 155 -12.45 2.83 -0.22
N ILE A 156 -12.96 3.69 -1.09
CA ILE A 156 -14.03 3.35 -2.04
C ILE A 156 -13.55 2.29 -3.03
N LYS A 157 -12.35 2.46 -3.61
CA LYS A 157 -11.71 1.50 -4.52
C LYS A 157 -11.61 0.10 -3.91
N CYS A 158 -11.35 0.01 -2.60
CA CYS A 158 -11.15 -1.25 -1.89
C CYS A 158 -12.41 -1.81 -1.23
N SER A 159 -13.44 -0.98 -1.00
CA SER A 159 -14.75 -1.47 -0.57
C SER A 159 -15.29 -2.43 -1.64
N THR A 160 -15.86 -3.54 -1.18
CA THR A 160 -16.34 -4.67 -1.99
C THR A 160 -17.03 -4.20 -3.28
N MET A 161 -16.87 -4.93 -4.39
CA MET A 161 -17.31 -4.54 -5.75
C MET A 161 -18.81 -4.21 -5.88
N ASN A 162 -19.59 -4.27 -4.81
CA ASN A 162 -20.97 -3.84 -4.77
C ASN A 162 -21.05 -2.31 -4.60
N PRO A 163 -21.66 -1.58 -5.56
CA PRO A 163 -21.90 -0.14 -5.46
C PRO A 163 -22.60 0.30 -4.17
N VAL A 164 -23.39 -0.58 -3.54
CA VAL A 164 -24.07 -0.30 -2.26
C VAL A 164 -23.07 -0.13 -1.11
N ASP A 165 -22.02 -0.95 -1.07
CA ASP A 165 -21.00 -0.88 -0.02
C ASP A 165 -20.10 0.36 -0.21
N GLN A 166 -19.81 0.71 -1.47
CA GLN A 166 -19.13 1.94 -1.85
C GLN A 166 -19.92 3.18 -1.43
N CYS A 167 -21.21 3.21 -1.74
CA CYS A 167 -22.13 4.28 -1.33
C CYS A 167 -22.24 4.36 0.20
N THR A 168 -22.38 3.22 0.89
CA THR A 168 -22.46 3.17 2.35
C THR A 168 -21.18 3.71 2.99
N THR A 169 -20.01 3.37 2.43
CA THR A 169 -18.72 3.86 2.92
C THR A 169 -18.62 5.37 2.78
N ALA A 170 -18.87 5.93 1.60
CA ALA A 170 -18.75 7.39 1.45
C ALA A 170 -19.87 8.18 2.17
N LEU A 171 -21.05 7.59 2.39
CA LEU A 171 -22.06 8.15 3.31
C LEU A 171 -21.54 8.24 4.75
N LYS A 172 -20.82 7.23 5.24
CA LYS A 172 -20.21 7.28 6.59
C LYS A 172 -19.20 8.41 6.74
N PHE A 173 -18.53 8.80 5.66
CA PHE A 173 -17.57 9.91 5.66
C PHE A 173 -18.17 11.27 5.28
N GLY A 174 -19.47 11.33 4.94
CA GLY A 174 -20.14 12.58 4.54
C GLY A 174 -19.71 13.12 3.16
N CYS A 175 -19.04 12.32 2.35
CA CYS A 175 -18.38 12.73 1.10
C CYS A 175 -19.18 12.28 -0.14
N ILE A 176 -20.42 12.78 -0.25
CA ILE A 176 -21.35 12.44 -1.35
C ILE A 176 -20.82 12.93 -2.71
N ASP A 177 -20.03 14.00 -2.72
CA ASP A 177 -19.39 14.61 -3.88
C ASP A 177 -18.44 13.64 -4.62
N VAL A 178 -17.70 12.81 -3.87
CA VAL A 178 -16.76 11.83 -4.46
C VAL A 178 -17.50 10.64 -5.09
N ILE A 179 -18.62 10.19 -4.50
CA ILE A 179 -19.48 9.14 -5.09
C ILE A 179 -20.05 9.59 -6.43
N LYS A 180 -20.52 10.83 -6.54
CA LYS A 180 -21.12 11.34 -7.79
C LYS A 180 -20.17 11.26 -8.98
N GLN A 181 -18.85 11.36 -8.75
CA GLN A 181 -17.84 11.27 -9.82
C GLN A 181 -17.41 9.83 -10.14
N GLN A 182 -17.60 8.89 -9.22
CA GLN A 182 -17.13 7.50 -9.35
C GLN A 182 -18.22 6.47 -9.65
N VAL A 183 -19.41 6.61 -9.04
CA VAL A 183 -20.53 5.63 -9.15
C VAL A 183 -21.57 6.06 -10.19
N ILE A 184 -21.80 7.36 -10.33
CA ILE A 184 -22.72 7.94 -11.33
C ILE A 184 -21.89 8.45 -12.50
N ARG A 185 -21.35 7.52 -13.29
CA ARG A 185 -20.89 7.84 -14.65
C ARG A 185 -22.00 7.41 -15.60
N ASP A 186 -22.48 8.34 -16.41
CA ASP A 186 -23.45 8.08 -17.50
C ASP A 186 -22.93 7.02 -18.48
#